data_AF-A0A662GR38-F1
#
_entry.id   AF-A0A662GR38-F1
#
_cell.length_a   1.000
_cell.length_b   1.000
_cell.length_c   1.000
_cell.angle_alpha   90.00
_cell.angle_beta   90.00
_cell.angle_gamma   90.00
#
_symmetry.space_group_name_H-M   'P 1'
#
loop_
_entity.id
_entity.type
_entity.pdbx_description
1 polymer ?
#
loop_
_entity_poly.entity_id
_entity_poly.type
_entity_poly.pdbx_seq_one_letter_code
_entity_poly.pdbx_strand_id
1 'polypeptide(L)'
;MPERILRRIQITGGSTFIVSLPKGWVRSVGLKAGDYVVVQPQPDGSLRVVPAKSFRPQAFKTSFVVHKGMNPNAITREFVARYLAGYDIIRVSFEDLSPSYRSVIKDVLKKMIGVEIIEELTDSIVVQCLAKPSELPVRVAIRRMSNLALYMLTDFIRAVDEGNLELLQGMDERDDNVDRFYKFILRQLKMVTLGIIQPSDVGLNDLRECLGFRLVIKSIERIADHVVNASNCVLQLRALPEAEAKERIVKFG
;
A
#
# COMPACT_ATOMS: atom_id res chain seq x y z
N MET A 1 25.87 12.14 14.57
CA MET A 1 24.92 11.13 15.10
C MET A 1 24.24 11.71 16.33
N PRO A 2 22.96 11.40 16.61
CA PRO A 2 22.34 11.85 17.85
C PRO A 2 23.14 11.35 19.06
N GLU A 3 23.25 12.18 20.08
CA GLU A 3 24.04 11.92 21.29
C GLU A 3 23.47 10.69 22.03
N ARG A 4 24.35 9.74 22.40
CA ARG A 4 23.95 8.55 23.15
C ARG A 4 23.97 8.86 24.65
N ILE A 5 22.79 8.94 25.26
CA ILE A 5 22.65 9.24 26.69
C ILE A 5 22.49 7.93 27.46
N LEU A 6 23.43 7.63 28.36
CA LEU A 6 23.34 6.46 29.24
C LEU A 6 22.45 6.77 30.46
N ARG A 7 21.60 5.80 30.80
CA ARG A 7 20.73 5.83 31.97
C ARG A 7 20.80 4.48 32.66
N ARG A 8 20.96 4.51 33.98
CA ARG A 8 20.98 3.30 34.81
C ARG A 8 19.54 2.87 35.09
N ILE A 9 19.27 1.59 34.93
CA ILE A 9 18.03 0.97 35.41
C ILE A 9 18.11 0.89 36.94
N GLN A 10 17.08 1.36 37.62
CA GLN A 10 16.93 1.34 39.08
C GLN A 10 15.78 0.42 39.47
N ILE A 11 15.80 -0.12 40.68
CA ILE A 11 14.72 -0.95 41.23
C ILE A 11 14.03 -0.15 42.32
N THR A 12 12.70 -0.12 42.28
CA THR A 12 11.84 0.52 43.29
C THR A 12 10.74 -0.45 43.71
N GLY A 13 10.41 -0.48 45.01
CA GLY A 13 9.34 -1.34 45.53
C GLY A 13 9.60 -2.85 45.40
N GLY A 14 10.86 -3.27 45.28
CA GLY A 14 11.28 -4.68 45.26
C GLY A 14 11.16 -5.39 43.91
N SER A 15 10.22 -5.01 43.05
CA SER A 15 9.96 -5.70 41.77
C SER A 15 9.84 -4.80 40.54
N THR A 16 9.75 -3.48 40.71
CA THR A 16 9.55 -2.54 39.59
C THR A 16 10.86 -1.92 39.16
N PHE A 17 11.20 -2.08 37.88
CA PHE A 17 12.34 -1.41 37.26
C PHE A 17 11.94 -0.05 36.71
N ILE A 18 12.78 0.97 36.93
CA ILE A 18 12.59 2.32 36.42
C ILE A 18 13.85 2.82 35.71
N VAL A 19 13.68 3.68 34.71
CA VAL A 19 14.76 4.38 34.03
C VAL A 19 14.38 5.85 33.85
N SER A 20 15.31 6.77 34.11
CA SER A 20 15.03 8.20 34.00
C SER A 20 15.12 8.69 32.56
N LEU A 21 14.10 9.43 32.12
CA LEU A 21 14.06 10.02 30.77
C LEU A 21 14.98 11.24 30.66
N PRO A 22 15.61 11.51 29.50
CA PRO A 22 16.43 12.70 29.30
C PRO A 22 15.63 14.00 29.48
N LYS A 23 16.09 14.89 30.36
CA LYS A 23 15.40 16.16 30.67
C LYS A 23 15.18 17.04 29.43
N GLY A 24 16.14 17.07 28.50
CA GLY A 24 16.02 17.80 27.24
C GLY A 24 14.88 17.28 26.36
N TRP A 25 14.79 15.95 26.23
CA TRP A 25 13.71 15.29 25.49
C TRP A 25 12.34 15.53 26.14
N VAL A 26 12.23 15.34 27.46
CA VAL A 26 10.97 15.58 28.21
C VAL A 26 10.43 16.99 27.94
N ARG A 27 11.31 17.99 27.96
CA ARG A 27 10.96 19.38 27.64
C ARG A 27 10.57 19.57 26.17
N SER A 28 11.33 18.98 25.24
CA SER A 28 11.06 19.15 23.80
C SER A 28 9.71 18.56 23.37
N VAL A 29 9.23 17.54 24.08
CA VAL A 29 7.91 16.93 23.84
C VAL A 29 6.81 17.44 24.78
N GLY A 30 7.08 18.49 25.56
CA GLY A 30 6.10 19.17 26.41
C GLY A 30 5.58 18.36 27.61
N LEU A 31 6.29 17.30 28.01
CA LEU A 31 5.91 16.47 29.15
C LEU A 31 6.28 17.12 30.50
N LYS A 32 5.47 16.85 31.52
CA LYS A 32 5.70 17.26 32.91
C LYS A 32 5.64 16.05 33.84
N ALA A 33 6.10 16.21 35.08
CA ALA A 33 5.95 15.19 36.11
C ALA A 33 4.45 14.83 36.27
N GLY A 34 4.15 13.54 36.32
CA GLY A 34 2.78 13.02 36.36
C GLY A 34 2.12 12.80 35.00
N ASP A 35 2.72 13.28 33.89
CA ASP A 35 2.22 12.94 32.56
C ASP A 35 2.57 11.49 32.19
N TYR A 36 1.63 10.82 31.51
CA TYR A 36 1.83 9.46 31.02
C TYR A 36 2.64 9.44 29.73
N VAL A 37 3.41 8.36 29.55
CA VAL A 37 4.06 7.97 28.31
C VAL A 37 3.61 6.57 27.91
N VAL A 38 3.53 6.31 26.61
CA VAL A 38 3.40 4.95 26.10
C VAL A 38 4.80 4.39 25.89
N VAL A 39 5.04 3.21 26.45
CA VAL A 39 6.29 2.45 26.30
C VAL A 39 5.98 1.22 25.46
N GLN A 40 6.49 1.19 24.24
CA GLN A 40 6.21 0.14 23.28
C GLN A 40 7.48 -0.64 22.95
N PRO A 41 7.56 -1.93 23.32
CA PRO A 41 8.61 -2.82 22.83
C PRO A 41 8.65 -2.82 21.31
N GLN A 42 9.86 -2.72 20.76
CA GLN A 42 10.11 -2.83 19.33
C GLN A 42 10.71 -4.20 19.00
N PRO A 43 10.53 -4.70 17.76
CA PRO A 43 11.07 -6.00 17.34
C PRO A 43 12.60 -6.13 17.45
N ASP A 44 13.35 -5.03 17.46
CA ASP A 44 14.81 -5.01 17.63
C ASP A 44 15.25 -5.06 19.11
N GLY A 45 14.31 -5.25 20.04
CA GLY A 45 14.55 -5.25 21.48
C GLY A 45 14.65 -3.86 22.11
N SER A 46 14.52 -2.78 21.32
CA SER A 46 14.45 -1.43 21.84
C SER A 46 13.08 -1.09 22.44
N LEU A 47 13.01 -0.03 23.23
CA LEU A 47 11.74 0.54 23.71
C LEU A 47 11.50 1.88 23.03
N ARG A 48 10.34 2.04 22.38
CA ARG A 48 9.86 3.33 21.90
C ARG A 48 9.02 3.99 22.99
N VAL A 49 9.45 5.17 23.43
CA VAL A 49 8.73 5.98 24.43
C VAL A 49 8.13 7.20 23.74
N VAL A 50 6.83 7.40 23.87
CA VAL A 50 6.11 8.55 23.28
C VAL A 50 5.16 9.19 24.30
N PRO A 51 4.95 10.51 24.27
CA PRO A 51 3.96 11.16 25.14
C PRO A 51 2.57 10.57 24.93
N ALA A 52 1.86 10.19 26.00
CA ALA A 52 0.52 9.59 25.87
C ALA A 52 -0.51 10.57 25.25
N LYS A 53 -0.34 11.88 25.48
CA LYS A 53 -1.17 12.92 24.87
C LYS A 53 -0.97 13.02 23.34
N SER A 54 0.24 12.72 22.88
CA SER A 54 0.61 12.62 21.45
C SER A 54 0.35 11.23 20.89
N PHE A 55 0.19 10.22 21.75
CA PHE A 55 -0.34 8.90 21.41
C PHE A 55 -1.85 8.99 21.20
N ARG A 56 -2.23 9.80 20.22
CA ARG A 56 -3.44 9.55 19.46
C ARG A 56 -2.97 8.80 18.22
N PRO A 57 -3.64 7.72 17.78
CA PRO A 57 -3.59 7.36 16.37
C PRO A 57 -4.24 8.52 15.60
N GLN A 58 -3.50 9.62 15.45
CA GLN A 58 -3.94 10.74 14.66
C GLN A 58 -3.83 10.24 13.24
N ALA A 59 -4.98 10.03 12.59
CA ALA A 59 -5.06 9.59 11.21
C ALA A 59 -4.00 10.33 10.40
N PHE A 60 -3.13 9.59 9.71
CA PHE A 60 -1.98 10.19 9.06
C PHE A 60 -2.49 11.00 7.85
N LYS A 61 -2.52 12.33 7.95
CA LYS A 61 -3.19 13.19 6.94
C LYS A 61 -2.20 13.82 5.99
N THR A 62 -2.66 14.09 4.77
CA THR A 62 -1.90 14.82 3.77
C THR A 62 -2.82 15.57 2.80
N SER A 63 -2.27 16.53 2.06
CA SER A 63 -2.98 17.25 1.01
C SER A 63 -2.11 17.58 -0.20
N PHE A 64 -2.73 17.71 -1.37
CA PHE A 64 -2.10 18.27 -2.58
C PHE A 64 -3.11 19.02 -3.44
N VAL A 65 -2.59 19.89 -4.30
CA VAL A 65 -3.37 20.73 -5.20
C VAL A 65 -3.20 20.22 -6.63
N VAL A 66 -4.31 20.10 -7.35
CA VAL A 66 -4.35 19.86 -8.80
C VAL A 66 -4.40 21.21 -9.49
N HIS A 67 -3.27 21.56 -10.10
CA HIS A 67 -3.10 22.78 -10.90
C HIS A 67 -3.68 22.61 -12.30
N LYS A 68 -4.06 23.74 -12.91
CA LYS A 68 -4.54 23.77 -14.30
C LYS A 68 -3.48 23.21 -15.25
N GLY A 69 -3.90 22.32 -16.14
CA GLY A 69 -3.02 21.70 -17.14
C GLY A 69 -2.19 20.52 -16.61
N MET A 70 -2.36 20.10 -15.35
CA MET A 70 -1.70 18.89 -14.85
C MET A 70 -2.16 17.66 -15.64
N ASN A 71 -1.18 16.80 -15.96
CA ASN A 71 -1.42 15.54 -16.64
C ASN A 71 -2.22 14.57 -15.72
N PRO A 72 -3.32 13.95 -16.20
CA PRO A 72 -4.08 12.93 -15.45
C PRO A 72 -3.22 11.84 -14.80
N ASN A 73 -2.22 11.31 -15.51
CA ASN A 73 -1.31 10.29 -14.99
C ASN A 73 -0.41 10.83 -13.87
N ALA A 74 -0.05 12.11 -13.89
CA ALA A 74 0.68 12.73 -12.79
C ALA A 74 -0.20 12.84 -11.54
N ILE A 75 -1.46 13.24 -11.68
CA ILE A 75 -2.45 13.29 -10.59
C ILE A 75 -2.64 11.88 -9.99
N THR A 76 -2.81 10.87 -10.84
CA THR A 76 -2.90 9.47 -10.41
C THR A 76 -1.67 9.04 -9.60
N ARG A 77 -0.46 9.31 -10.11
CA ARG A 77 0.77 8.94 -9.41
C ARG A 77 0.93 9.66 -8.08
N GLU A 78 0.58 10.94 -8.01
CA GLU A 78 0.64 11.72 -6.77
C GLU A 78 -0.30 11.13 -5.70
N PHE A 79 -1.53 10.80 -6.09
CA PHE A 79 -2.50 10.17 -5.20
C PHE A 79 -2.03 8.78 -4.73
N VAL A 80 -1.59 7.93 -5.67
CA VAL A 80 -1.05 6.58 -5.37
C VAL A 80 0.16 6.67 -4.46
N ALA A 81 1.08 7.62 -4.67
CA ALA A 81 2.26 7.78 -3.83
C ALA A 81 1.88 8.08 -2.37
N ARG A 82 0.91 8.97 -2.16
CA ARG A 82 0.38 9.31 -0.83
C ARG A 82 -0.33 8.13 -0.19
N TYR A 83 -1.13 7.39 -0.95
CA TYR A 83 -1.73 6.14 -0.48
C TYR A 83 -0.66 5.12 -0.06
N LEU A 84 0.37 4.89 -0.87
CA LEU A 84 1.44 3.96 -0.54
C LEU A 84 2.33 4.43 0.62
N ALA A 85 2.41 5.73 0.87
CA ALA A 85 3.12 6.31 2.02
C ALA A 85 2.39 6.08 3.36
N GLY A 86 1.17 5.53 3.33
CA GLY A 86 0.42 5.20 4.54
C GLY A 86 -0.48 6.32 5.05
N TYR A 87 -0.72 7.39 4.29
CA TYR A 87 -1.64 8.45 4.71
C TYR A 87 -3.09 7.94 4.74
N ASP A 88 -3.74 8.04 5.89
CA ASP A 88 -5.13 7.63 6.13
C ASP A 88 -6.13 8.63 5.55
N ILE A 89 -5.77 9.91 5.45
CA ILE A 89 -6.64 10.95 4.87
C ILE A 89 -5.86 11.74 3.83
N ILE A 90 -6.38 11.81 2.62
CA ILE A 90 -5.79 12.54 1.49
C ILE A 90 -6.80 13.59 1.03
N ARG A 91 -6.51 14.88 1.24
CA ARG A 91 -7.29 15.99 0.66
C ARG A 91 -6.70 16.38 -0.69
N VAL A 92 -7.53 16.37 -1.72
CA VAL A 92 -7.21 16.84 -3.06
C VAL A 92 -7.96 18.14 -3.28
N SER A 93 -7.24 19.23 -3.52
CA SER A 93 -7.83 20.53 -3.87
C SER A 93 -7.65 20.80 -5.36
N PHE A 94 -8.56 21.51 -6.00
CA PHE A 94 -8.55 21.79 -7.43
C PHE A 94 -8.53 23.30 -7.67
N GLU A 95 -7.52 23.80 -8.39
CA GLU A 95 -7.52 25.20 -8.85
C GLU A 95 -8.47 25.41 -10.03
N ASP A 96 -8.61 24.39 -10.87
CA ASP A 96 -9.54 24.34 -12.00
C ASP A 96 -10.67 23.35 -11.64
N LEU A 97 -11.91 23.84 -11.67
CA LEU A 97 -13.11 23.07 -11.30
C LEU A 97 -13.59 22.12 -12.41
N SER A 98 -12.77 21.91 -13.44
CA SER A 98 -13.05 20.95 -14.52
C SER A 98 -13.47 19.58 -13.98
N PRO A 99 -14.63 19.04 -14.40
CA PRO A 99 -15.09 17.72 -13.99
C PRO A 99 -14.11 16.59 -14.32
N SER A 100 -13.24 16.80 -15.32
CA SER A 100 -12.24 15.82 -15.75
C SER A 100 -11.27 15.42 -14.63
N TYR A 101 -10.79 16.38 -13.82
CA TYR A 101 -9.88 16.08 -12.71
C TYR A 101 -10.53 15.25 -11.61
N ARG A 102 -11.84 15.46 -11.37
CA ARG A 102 -12.61 14.64 -10.43
C ARG A 102 -12.76 13.21 -10.93
N SER A 103 -13.02 13.02 -12.22
CA SER A 103 -13.08 11.69 -12.83
C SER A 103 -11.77 10.94 -12.61
N VAL A 104 -10.63 11.59 -12.84
CA VAL A 104 -9.31 10.99 -12.60
C VAL A 104 -9.16 10.49 -11.16
N ILE A 105 -9.54 11.29 -10.16
CA ILE A 105 -9.51 10.84 -8.76
C ILE A 105 -10.45 9.64 -8.56
N LYS A 106 -11.71 9.73 -9.01
CA LYS A 106 -12.69 8.64 -8.86
C LYS A 106 -12.22 7.34 -9.52
N ASP A 107 -11.58 7.41 -10.68
CA ASP A 107 -11.04 6.24 -11.38
C ASP A 107 -9.84 5.62 -10.65
N VAL A 108 -9.00 6.44 -10.02
CA VAL A 108 -7.89 5.95 -9.18
C VAL A 108 -8.41 5.23 -7.93
N LEU A 109 -9.48 5.71 -7.31
CA LEU A 109 -10.08 5.08 -6.13
C LEU A 109 -10.61 3.67 -6.42
N LYS A 110 -11.19 3.47 -7.61
CA LYS A 110 -11.64 2.14 -8.08
C LYS A 110 -10.48 1.13 -8.16
N LYS A 111 -9.23 1.58 -8.21
CA LYS A 111 -8.03 0.73 -8.28
C LYS A 111 -7.31 0.59 -6.94
N MET A 112 -7.99 0.87 -5.82
CA MET A 112 -7.43 0.78 -4.48
C MET A 112 -8.36 0.02 -3.53
N ILE A 113 -7.80 -0.52 -2.45
CA ILE A 113 -8.55 -1.20 -1.39
C ILE A 113 -8.77 -0.25 -0.23
N GLY A 114 -10.03 -0.16 0.20
CA GLY A 114 -10.42 0.49 1.45
C GLY A 114 -10.36 2.00 1.42
N VAL A 115 -10.40 2.64 0.25
CA VAL A 115 -10.46 4.09 0.12
C VAL A 115 -11.88 4.54 -0.18
N GLU A 116 -12.37 5.55 0.54
CA GLU A 116 -13.71 6.10 0.37
C GLU A 116 -13.67 7.63 0.37
N ILE A 117 -14.53 8.26 -0.42
CA ILE A 117 -14.72 9.72 -0.38
C ILE A 117 -15.58 10.04 0.84
N ILE A 118 -15.05 10.82 1.78
CA ILE A 118 -15.77 11.23 2.99
C ILE A 118 -16.30 12.65 2.93
N GLU A 119 -15.77 13.47 2.02
CA GLU A 119 -16.21 14.84 1.79
C GLU A 119 -15.94 15.20 0.32
N GLU A 120 -16.96 15.73 -0.36
CA GLU A 120 -16.85 16.25 -1.71
C GLU A 120 -17.43 17.67 -1.72
N LEU A 121 -16.54 18.67 -1.82
CA LEU A 121 -16.87 20.08 -1.95
C LEU A 121 -16.65 20.54 -3.39
N THR A 122 -16.98 21.79 -3.71
CA THR A 122 -16.82 22.36 -5.06
C THR A 122 -15.36 22.45 -5.50
N ASP A 123 -14.43 22.69 -4.60
CA ASP A 123 -13.00 22.89 -4.88
C ASP A 123 -12.10 21.78 -4.33
N SER A 124 -12.68 20.75 -3.69
CA SER A 124 -11.90 19.70 -3.06
C SER A 124 -12.64 18.39 -2.85
N ILE A 125 -11.86 17.30 -2.76
CA ILE A 125 -12.30 15.96 -2.38
C ILE A 125 -11.42 15.50 -1.21
N VAL A 126 -12.03 14.93 -0.17
CA VAL A 126 -11.32 14.25 0.91
C VAL A 126 -11.57 12.76 0.82
N VAL A 127 -10.47 12.01 0.69
CA VAL A 127 -10.50 10.56 0.66
C VAL A 127 -9.93 10.01 1.97
N GLN A 128 -10.57 9.00 2.53
CA GLN A 128 -10.10 8.29 3.71
C GLN A 128 -9.85 6.81 3.40
N CYS A 129 -8.73 6.28 3.89
CA CYS A 129 -8.47 4.85 3.95
C CYS A 129 -9.14 4.26 5.21
N LEU A 130 -10.20 3.48 5.02
CA LEU A 130 -10.98 2.84 6.08
C LEU A 130 -10.52 1.40 6.38
N ALA A 131 -9.81 0.75 5.45
CA ALA A 131 -9.34 -0.62 5.64
C ALA A 131 -8.33 -0.69 6.79
N LYS A 132 -8.71 -1.39 7.86
CA LYS A 132 -7.81 -1.62 8.98
C LYS A 132 -6.84 -2.75 8.65
N PRO A 133 -5.55 -2.60 9.00
CA PRO A 133 -4.57 -3.65 8.71
C PRO A 133 -4.92 -5.03 9.32
N SER A 134 -5.59 -5.03 10.47
CA SER A 134 -6.05 -6.24 11.17
C SER A 134 -7.20 -6.98 10.46
N GLU A 135 -8.02 -6.29 9.66
CA GLU A 135 -9.16 -6.88 8.96
C GLU A 135 -8.74 -7.62 7.69
N LEU A 136 -7.64 -7.19 7.07
CA LEU A 136 -7.02 -7.86 5.94
C LEU A 136 -5.49 -7.95 6.15
N PRO A 137 -5.02 -8.91 6.98
CA PRO A 137 -3.60 -9.10 7.26
C PRO A 137 -2.80 -9.43 6.00
N VAL A 138 -1.51 -9.10 6.00
CA VAL A 138 -0.61 -9.24 4.84
C VAL A 138 -0.64 -10.64 4.24
N ARG A 139 -0.54 -11.69 5.07
CA ARG A 139 -0.55 -13.09 4.59
C ARG A 139 -1.87 -13.49 3.91
N VAL A 140 -2.98 -12.98 4.44
CA VAL A 140 -4.32 -13.24 3.87
C VAL A 140 -4.47 -12.53 2.53
N ALA A 141 -4.03 -11.28 2.45
CA ALA A 141 -4.01 -10.51 1.21
C ALA A 141 -3.12 -11.15 0.13
N ILE A 142 -1.91 -11.60 0.50
CA ILE A 142 -1.00 -12.31 -0.41
C ILE A 142 -1.68 -13.57 -0.96
N ARG A 143 -2.29 -14.39 -0.12
CA ARG A 143 -2.98 -15.60 -0.58
C ARG A 143 -4.10 -15.28 -1.58
N ARG A 144 -4.89 -14.23 -1.32
CA ARG A 144 -5.94 -13.78 -2.26
C ARG A 144 -5.35 -13.30 -3.59
N MET A 145 -4.29 -12.50 -3.53
CA MET A 145 -3.55 -12.02 -4.69
C MET A 145 -2.98 -13.18 -5.53
N SER A 146 -2.38 -14.18 -4.86
CA SER A 146 -1.86 -15.40 -5.50
C SER A 146 -2.94 -16.20 -6.21
N ASN A 147 -4.11 -16.38 -5.57
CA ASN A 147 -5.22 -17.11 -6.19
C ASN A 147 -5.73 -16.39 -7.45
N LEU A 148 -5.83 -15.06 -7.43
CA LEU A 148 -6.21 -14.29 -8.63
C LEU A 148 -5.23 -14.50 -9.79
N ALA A 149 -3.94 -14.34 -9.54
CA ALA A 149 -2.91 -14.54 -10.56
C ALA A 149 -2.89 -15.99 -11.07
N LEU A 150 -3.10 -16.98 -10.19
CA LEU A 150 -3.18 -18.39 -10.57
C LEU A 150 -4.38 -18.66 -11.47
N TYR A 151 -5.55 -18.10 -11.18
CA TYR A 151 -6.74 -18.26 -12.01
C TYR A 151 -6.57 -17.59 -13.38
N MET A 152 -5.96 -16.40 -13.43
CA MET A 152 -5.62 -15.75 -14.70
C MET A 152 -4.71 -16.64 -15.55
N LEU A 153 -3.64 -17.18 -14.97
CA LEU A 153 -2.72 -18.08 -15.67
C LEU A 153 -3.42 -19.37 -16.13
N THR A 154 -4.28 -19.93 -15.29
CA THR A 154 -5.04 -21.15 -15.62
C THR A 154 -5.96 -20.91 -16.81
N ASP A 155 -6.72 -19.80 -16.81
CA ASP A 155 -7.61 -19.47 -17.91
C ASP A 155 -6.84 -19.15 -19.19
N PHE A 156 -5.68 -18.50 -19.10
CA PHE A 156 -4.80 -18.29 -20.24
C PHE A 156 -4.34 -19.61 -20.87
N ILE A 157 -3.86 -20.56 -20.06
CA ILE A 157 -3.42 -21.88 -20.54
C ILE A 157 -4.58 -22.60 -21.23
N ARG A 158 -5.76 -22.60 -20.60
CA ARG A 158 -6.96 -23.22 -21.17
C ARG A 158 -7.41 -22.55 -22.47
N ALA A 159 -7.33 -21.23 -22.57
CA ALA A 159 -7.67 -20.52 -23.81
C ALA A 159 -6.77 -20.93 -24.98
N VAL A 160 -5.49 -21.18 -24.71
CA VAL A 160 -4.52 -21.59 -25.74
C VAL A 160 -4.71 -23.05 -26.12
N ASP A 161 -4.89 -23.94 -25.14
CA ASP A 161 -5.01 -25.39 -25.34
C ASP A 161 -6.37 -25.79 -25.95
N GLU A 162 -7.46 -25.24 -25.42
CA GLU A 162 -8.84 -25.54 -25.86
C GLU A 162 -9.26 -24.64 -27.05
N GLY A 163 -8.47 -23.62 -27.39
CA GLY A 163 -8.81 -22.62 -28.42
C GLY A 163 -9.93 -21.65 -28.01
N ASN A 164 -10.35 -21.65 -26.74
CA ASN A 164 -11.44 -20.82 -26.23
C ASN A 164 -10.96 -19.42 -25.84
N LEU A 165 -10.95 -18.49 -26.81
CA LEU A 165 -10.50 -17.11 -26.59
C LEU A 165 -11.41 -16.27 -25.69
N GLU A 166 -12.66 -16.71 -25.43
CA GLU A 166 -13.56 -16.00 -24.51
C GLU A 166 -12.98 -15.97 -23.09
N LEU A 167 -12.19 -16.98 -22.71
CA LEU A 167 -11.50 -17.03 -21.42
C LEU A 167 -10.48 -15.90 -21.24
N LEU A 168 -10.01 -15.27 -22.33
CA LEU A 168 -9.08 -14.13 -22.29
C LEU A 168 -9.80 -12.78 -22.11
N GLN A 169 -11.13 -12.74 -22.19
CA GLN A 169 -11.88 -11.52 -21.94
C GLN A 169 -11.75 -11.07 -20.48
N GLY A 170 -11.65 -9.76 -20.26
CA GLY A 170 -11.54 -9.18 -18.92
C GLY A 170 -10.24 -9.51 -18.19
N MET A 171 -9.16 -9.89 -18.89
CA MET A 171 -7.85 -10.11 -18.26
C MET A 171 -7.30 -8.83 -17.62
N ASP A 172 -7.47 -7.67 -18.28
CA ASP A 172 -7.04 -6.36 -17.73
C ASP A 172 -7.77 -6.02 -16.41
N GLU A 173 -9.07 -6.32 -16.31
CA GLU A 173 -9.85 -6.07 -15.10
C GLU A 173 -9.45 -7.00 -13.95
N ARG A 174 -9.07 -8.24 -14.27
CA ARG A 174 -8.53 -9.20 -13.30
C ARG A 174 -7.16 -8.78 -12.82
N ASP A 175 -6.32 -8.26 -13.70
CA ASP A 175 -5.03 -7.67 -13.35
C ASP A 175 -5.19 -6.47 -12.41
N ASP A 176 -6.12 -5.55 -12.71
CA ASP A 176 -6.47 -4.43 -11.83
C ASP A 176 -6.82 -4.90 -10.39
N ASN A 177 -7.42 -6.09 -10.23
CA ASN A 177 -7.67 -6.68 -8.91
C ASN A 177 -6.41 -7.22 -8.23
N VAL A 178 -5.49 -7.84 -8.96
CA VAL A 178 -4.16 -8.23 -8.44
C VAL A 178 -3.40 -6.98 -7.98
N ASP A 179 -3.47 -5.94 -8.79
CA ASP A 179 -2.79 -4.67 -8.63
C ASP A 179 -3.31 -3.88 -7.40
N ARG A 180 -4.62 -3.99 -7.13
CA ARG A 180 -5.26 -3.52 -5.89
C ARG A 180 -4.67 -4.18 -4.63
N PHE A 181 -4.52 -5.51 -4.63
CA PHE A 181 -3.90 -6.22 -3.52
C PHE A 181 -2.42 -5.85 -3.36
N TYR A 182 -1.67 -5.76 -4.46
CA TYR A 182 -0.28 -5.33 -4.45
C TYR A 182 -0.10 -3.99 -3.73
N LYS A 183 -0.89 -2.97 -4.13
CA LYS A 183 -0.83 -1.62 -3.54
C LYS A 183 -1.19 -1.64 -2.05
N PHE A 184 -2.23 -2.38 -1.67
CA PHE A 184 -2.66 -2.47 -0.27
C PHE A 184 -1.61 -3.16 0.61
N ILE A 185 -1.05 -4.28 0.15
CA ILE A 185 0.01 -4.98 0.89
C ILE A 185 1.24 -4.08 1.01
N LEU A 186 1.66 -3.45 -0.09
CA LEU A 186 2.81 -2.54 -0.10
C LEU A 186 2.63 -1.37 0.88
N ARG A 187 1.42 -0.79 0.95
CA ARG A 187 1.07 0.25 1.93
C ARG A 187 1.30 -0.26 3.35
N GLN A 188 0.77 -1.43 3.71
CA GLN A 188 0.94 -1.99 5.05
C GLN A 188 2.42 -2.25 5.38
N LEU A 189 3.18 -2.84 4.46
CA LEU A 189 4.61 -3.09 4.65
C LEU A 189 5.38 -1.78 4.90
N LYS A 190 5.07 -0.72 4.15
CA LYS A 190 5.69 0.61 4.35
C LYS A 190 5.31 1.25 5.68
N MET A 191 4.04 1.12 6.11
CA MET A 191 3.61 1.62 7.42
C MET A 191 4.36 0.93 8.56
N VAL A 192 4.60 -0.38 8.45
CA VAL A 192 5.41 -1.14 9.41
C VAL A 192 6.87 -0.65 9.42
N THR A 193 7.51 -0.49 8.24
CA THR A 193 8.92 -0.06 8.18
C THR A 193 9.14 1.39 8.64
N LEU A 194 8.13 2.25 8.53
CA LEU A 194 8.13 3.60 9.08
C LEU A 194 7.80 3.65 10.58
N GLY A 195 7.46 2.51 11.19
CA GLY A 195 7.02 2.41 12.59
C GLY A 195 5.67 3.06 12.86
N ILE A 196 4.85 3.32 11.82
CA ILE A 196 3.49 3.85 11.97
C ILE A 196 2.61 2.80 12.68
N ILE A 197 2.80 1.54 12.32
CA ILE A 197 2.14 0.36 12.94
C ILE A 197 3.20 -0.70 13.28
N GLN A 198 2.84 -1.66 14.13
CA GLN A 198 3.72 -2.77 14.49
C GLN A 198 3.57 -3.94 13.49
N PRO A 199 4.60 -4.79 13.33
CA PRO A 199 4.49 -6.02 12.52
C PRO A 199 3.28 -6.89 12.91
N SER A 200 2.99 -7.00 14.21
CA SER A 200 1.86 -7.78 14.71
C SER A 200 0.50 -7.27 14.22
N ASP A 201 0.36 -5.95 14.00
CA ASP A 201 -0.90 -5.33 13.56
C ASP A 201 -1.32 -5.79 12.16
N VAL A 202 -0.37 -6.34 11.39
CA VAL A 202 -0.53 -6.76 10.00
C VAL A 202 -0.32 -8.27 9.80
N GLY A 203 -0.16 -9.02 10.89
CA GLY A 203 0.10 -10.47 10.86
C GLY A 203 1.52 -10.87 10.47
N LEU A 204 2.50 -10.01 10.74
CA LEU A 204 3.93 -10.28 10.61
C LEU A 204 4.57 -10.56 11.96
N ASN A 205 5.59 -11.40 11.96
CA ASN A 205 6.36 -11.75 13.17
C ASN A 205 7.37 -10.65 13.51
N ASP A 206 8.05 -10.11 12.50
CA ASP A 206 9.07 -9.07 12.66
C ASP A 206 9.28 -8.26 11.36
N LEU A 207 10.14 -7.24 11.44
CA LEU A 207 10.42 -6.31 10.33
C LEU A 207 11.10 -6.97 9.12
N ARG A 208 11.82 -8.08 9.30
CA ARG A 208 12.55 -8.76 8.23
C ARG A 208 11.59 -9.39 7.22
N GLU A 209 10.43 -9.85 7.70
CA GLU A 209 9.39 -10.41 6.83
C GLU A 209 8.87 -9.39 5.80
N CYS A 210 8.92 -8.08 6.10
CA CYS A 210 8.52 -7.05 5.15
C CYS A 210 9.34 -7.10 3.85
N LEU A 211 10.65 -7.36 3.94
CA LEU A 211 11.52 -7.45 2.76
C LEU A 211 11.18 -8.68 1.91
N GLY A 212 11.01 -9.83 2.55
CA GLY A 212 10.61 -11.07 1.87
C GLY A 212 9.26 -10.93 1.19
N PHE A 213 8.24 -10.44 1.91
CA PHE A 213 6.91 -10.25 1.34
C PHE A 213 6.86 -9.19 0.25
N ARG A 214 7.68 -8.14 0.32
CA ARG A 214 7.81 -7.15 -0.76
C ARG A 214 8.28 -7.77 -2.08
N LEU A 215 9.16 -8.78 -2.03
CA LEU A 215 9.61 -9.51 -3.21
C LEU A 215 8.52 -10.46 -3.73
N VAL A 216 7.85 -11.18 -2.82
CA VAL A 216 6.76 -12.10 -3.14
C VAL A 216 5.63 -11.39 -3.88
N ILE A 217 5.11 -10.28 -3.34
CA ILE A 217 3.99 -9.55 -3.98
C ILE A 217 4.37 -9.01 -5.36
N LYS A 218 5.62 -8.58 -5.56
CA LYS A 218 6.07 -8.09 -6.87
C LYS A 218 6.22 -9.23 -7.87
N SER A 219 6.58 -10.42 -7.42
CA SER A 219 6.64 -11.59 -8.28
C SER A 219 5.23 -12.02 -8.72
N ILE A 220 4.25 -11.96 -7.81
CA ILE A 220 2.85 -12.28 -8.14
C ILE A 220 2.25 -11.26 -9.11
N GLU A 221 2.46 -9.96 -8.90
CA GLU A 221 1.99 -8.94 -9.84
C GLU A 221 2.63 -9.11 -11.22
N ARG A 222 3.93 -9.40 -11.30
CA ARG A 222 4.60 -9.68 -12.58
C ARG A 222 4.02 -10.88 -13.31
N ILE A 223 3.57 -11.91 -12.58
CA ILE A 223 2.90 -13.07 -13.20
C ILE A 223 1.59 -12.60 -13.88
N ALA A 224 0.78 -11.80 -13.20
CA ALA A 224 -0.46 -11.26 -13.75
C ALA A 224 -0.20 -10.36 -14.98
N ASP A 225 0.78 -9.44 -14.89
CA ASP A 225 1.24 -8.62 -16.02
C ASP A 225 1.63 -9.48 -17.24
N HIS A 226 2.40 -10.54 -17.01
CA HIS A 226 2.85 -11.44 -18.08
C HIS A 226 1.68 -12.20 -18.70
N VAL A 227 0.71 -12.63 -17.89
CA VAL A 227 -0.51 -13.28 -18.39
C VAL A 227 -1.33 -12.33 -19.25
N VAL A 228 -1.53 -11.07 -18.85
CA VAL A 228 -2.24 -10.06 -19.65
C VAL A 228 -1.52 -9.84 -20.99
N ASN A 229 -0.21 -9.61 -20.96
CA ASN A 229 0.58 -9.39 -22.17
C ASN A 229 0.49 -10.60 -23.11
N ALA A 230 0.63 -11.82 -22.59
CA ALA A 230 0.51 -13.03 -23.38
C ALA A 230 -0.91 -13.21 -23.96
N SER A 231 -1.95 -12.90 -23.19
CA SER A 231 -3.34 -12.92 -23.64
C SER A 231 -3.57 -11.97 -24.82
N ASN A 232 -3.06 -10.74 -24.72
CA ASN A 232 -3.14 -9.75 -25.79
C ASN A 232 -2.38 -10.20 -27.05
N CYS A 233 -1.19 -10.81 -26.90
CA CYS A 233 -0.46 -11.40 -28.03
C CYS A 233 -1.26 -12.52 -28.72
N VAL A 234 -1.87 -13.43 -27.96
CA VAL A 234 -2.68 -14.53 -28.50
C VAL A 234 -3.89 -13.99 -29.28
N LEU A 235 -4.61 -13.02 -28.72
CA LEU A 235 -5.76 -12.39 -29.39
C LEU A 235 -5.35 -11.70 -30.69
N GLN A 236 -4.22 -10.99 -30.70
CA GLN A 236 -3.69 -10.34 -31.91
C GLN A 236 -3.26 -11.36 -32.97
N LEU A 237 -2.57 -12.44 -32.58
CA LEU A 237 -2.12 -13.47 -33.53
C LEU A 237 -3.28 -14.22 -34.17
N ARG A 238 -4.34 -14.50 -33.40
CA ARG A 238 -5.54 -15.19 -33.92
C ARG A 238 -6.39 -14.30 -34.83
N ALA A 239 -6.25 -12.97 -34.73
CA ALA A 239 -6.90 -12.03 -35.65
C ALA A 239 -6.17 -11.91 -37.01
N LEU A 240 -4.95 -12.43 -37.13
CA LEU A 240 -4.17 -12.38 -38.37
C LEU A 240 -4.38 -13.63 -39.25
N PRO A 241 -4.22 -13.52 -40.57
CA PRO A 241 -4.10 -14.68 -41.45
C PRO A 241 -2.94 -15.59 -41.01
N GLU A 242 -3.12 -16.91 -41.14
CA GLU A 242 -2.18 -17.91 -40.59
C GLU A 242 -0.73 -17.74 -41.06
N ALA A 243 -0.52 -17.34 -42.32
CA ALA A 243 0.80 -17.06 -42.88
C ALA A 243 1.50 -15.88 -42.19
N GLU A 244 0.76 -14.82 -41.88
CA GLU A 244 1.28 -13.61 -41.22
C GLU A 244 1.50 -13.84 -39.71
N ALA A 245 0.62 -14.63 -39.08
CA ALA A 245 0.79 -15.06 -37.70
C ALA A 245 2.08 -15.89 -37.52
N LYS A 246 2.36 -16.83 -38.42
CA LYS A 246 3.58 -17.66 -38.42
C LYS A 246 4.85 -16.81 -38.57
N GLU A 247 4.85 -15.79 -39.44
CA GLU A 247 6.01 -14.91 -39.60
C GLU A 247 6.27 -14.04 -38.35
N ARG A 248 5.20 -13.57 -37.68
CA ARG A 248 5.33 -12.80 -36.43
C ARG A 248 5.85 -13.63 -35.27
N ILE A 249 5.45 -14.89 -35.14
CA ILE A 249 5.93 -15.78 -34.06
C ILE A 249 7.45 -16.02 -34.18
N VAL A 250 7.96 -16.19 -35.41
CA VAL A 250 9.39 -16.43 -35.65
C VAL A 250 10.27 -15.22 -35.29
N LYS A 251 9.74 -13.99 -35.30
CA LYS A 251 10.49 -12.78 -34.92
C LYS A 251 10.58 -12.54 -33.41
N PHE A 252 9.82 -13.28 -32.60
CA PHE A 252 9.77 -13.11 -31.13
C PHE A 252 10.53 -14.18 -30.34
N GLY A 253 11.08 -15.22 -30.99
CA GLY A 253 11.98 -16.21 -30.40
C GLY A 253 13.44 -15.85 -30.58
#